data_AF-A0A7W1Q7C6-F1
#
_entry.id   AF-A0A7W1Q7C6-F1
#
_cell.length_a   1.000
_cell.length_b   1.000
_cell.length_c   1.000
_cell.angle_alpha   90.00
_cell.angle_beta   90.00
_cell.angle_gamma   90.00
#
_symmetry.space_group_name_H-M   'P 1'
#
loop_
_entity.id
_entity.type
_entity.pdbx_description
1 polymer ?
#
loop_
_entity_poly.entity_id
_entity_poly.type
_entity_poly.pdbx_seq_one_letter_code
_entity_poly.pdbx_strand_id
1 'polypeptide(L)' 'MIEILHPAVRTWFGRRFPDGPTLPQAGGWAEIAAGRDTLIAAPTGSGKTLAAFLVC' A
#
# COMPACT_ATOMS: atom_id res chain seq x y z
N MET A 1 6.78 -7.58 -0.61
CA MET A 1 5.46 -6.99 -0.29
C MET A 1 5.01 -5.97 -1.33
N ILE A 2 5.85 -5.02 -1.76
CA ILE A 2 5.53 -4.11 -2.90
C ILE A 2 5.53 -4.82 -4.28
N GLU A 3 5.76 -6.14 -4.30
CA GLU A 3 5.78 -6.95 -5.51
C GLU A 3 4.40 -7.04 -6.18
N ILE A 4 3.34 -6.87 -5.42
CA ILE A 4 1.96 -6.81 -5.94
C ILE A 4 1.68 -5.52 -6.72
N LEU A 5 2.50 -4.48 -6.54
CA LEU A 5 2.32 -3.21 -7.24
C LEU A 5 2.75 -3.35 -8.70
N HIS A 6 2.08 -2.61 -9.58
CA HIS A 6 2.51 -2.43 -10.96
C HIS A 6 4.00 -2.01 -11.00
N PRO A 7 4.84 -2.56 -11.91
CA PRO A 7 6.30 -2.35 -11.89
C PRO A 7 6.75 -0.88 -11.86
N ALA A 8 6.03 -0.01 -12.58
CA ALA A 8 6.30 1.44 -12.57
C ALA A 8 6.05 2.05 -11.18
N VAL A 9 4.94 1.68 -10.53
CA VAL A 9 4.57 2.13 -9.18
C VAL A 9 5.56 1.58 -8.16
N ARG A 10 5.98 0.31 -8.29
CA ARG A 10 6.99 -0.30 -7.42
C ARG A 10 8.32 0.46 -7.47
N THR A 11 8.79 0.78 -8.67
CA THR A 11 10.04 1.52 -8.89
C THR A 11 9.98 2.92 -8.25
N TRP A 12 8.88 3.63 -8.47
CA TRP A 12 8.64 4.92 -7.85
C TRP A 12 8.57 4.82 -6.32
N PHE A 13 7.82 3.84 -5.80
CA PHE A 13 7.59 3.66 -4.37
C PHE A 13 8.90 3.37 -3.65
N GLY A 14 9.73 2.45 -4.16
CA GLY A 14 11.03 2.11 -3.57
C GLY A 14 12.01 3.29 -3.54
N ARG A 15 11.95 4.19 -4.52
CA ARG A 15 12.76 5.44 -4.51
C ARG A 15 12.22 6.47 -3.54
N ARG A 16 10.89 6.60 -3.44
CA ARG A 16 10.23 7.65 -2.65
C ARG A 16 10.12 7.31 -1.16
N PHE A 17 10.05 6.03 -0.83
CA PHE A 17 9.90 5.49 0.52
C PHE A 17 10.93 4.37 0.74
N PRO A 18 12.22 4.73 0.96
CA PRO A 18 13.29 3.75 1.08
C PRO A 18 13.14 2.83 2.30
N ASP A 19 12.47 3.30 3.36
CA ASP A 19 12.16 2.52 4.56
C ASP A 19 11.06 1.46 4.34
N GLY A 20 10.43 1.46 3.16
CA GLY A 20 9.39 0.52 2.80
C GLY A 20 7.97 0.96 3.19
N PRO A 21 6.98 0.07 3.03
CA PRO A 21 5.58 0.39 3.28
C PRO A 21 5.26 0.48 4.78
N THR A 22 4.29 1.33 5.13
CA THR A 22 3.75 1.41 6.48
C THR A 22 2.86 0.21 6.79
N LEU A 23 2.60 -0.06 8.08
CA LEU A 23 1.69 -1.14 8.51
C LEU A 23 0.31 -1.11 7.81
N PRO A 24 -0.42 0.02 7.72
CA PRO A 24 -1.72 0.04 7.03
C PRO A 24 -1.60 -0.18 5.52
N GLN A 25 -0.47 0.18 4.89
CA GLN A 25 -0.21 -0.12 3.48
C GLN A 25 0.02 -1.61 3.27
N ALA A 26 0.96 -2.18 4.04
CA ALA A 26 1.29 -3.59 4.04
C ALA A 26 0.05 -4.50 4.21
N GLY A 27 -0.75 -4.23 5.25
CA GLY A 27 -1.96 -4.99 5.53
C GLY A 27 -3.07 -4.71 4.53
N GLY A 28 -3.34 -3.42 4.24
CA GLY A 28 -4.43 -3.04 3.32
C GLY A 28 -4.24 -3.59 1.92
N TRP A 29 -3.03 -3.53 1.38
CA TRP A 29 -2.76 -4.02 0.04
C TRP A 29 -2.97 -5.53 -0.13
N ALA A 30 -2.65 -6.35 0.89
CA ALA A 30 -2.86 -7.79 0.82
C ALA A 30 -4.35 -8.15 0.74
N GLU A 31 -5.20 -7.42 1.47
CA GLU A 31 -6.65 -7.59 1.47
C GLU A 31 -7.29 -7.07 0.17
N ILE A 32 -6.89 -5.86 -0.25
CA ILE A 32 -7.40 -5.22 -1.47
C ILE A 32 -7.01 -6.02 -2.72
N ALA A 33 -5.75 -6.48 -2.85
CA ALA A 33 -5.31 -7.31 -3.97
C ALA A 33 -6.07 -8.64 -4.08
N ALA A 34 -6.65 -9.12 -2.96
CA ALA A 34 -7.46 -10.32 -2.94
C ALA A 34 -8.94 -10.05 -3.25
N GLY A 35 -9.29 -8.83 -3.67
CA GLY A 35 -10.65 -8.42 -4.03
C GLY A 35 -11.60 -8.25 -2.85
N ARG A 36 -11.09 -8.03 -1.63
CA ARG A 36 -11.92 -7.88 -0.42
C ARG A 36 -12.20 -6.41 -0.10
N ASP A 37 -13.45 -6.11 0.24
CA ASP A 37 -13.83 -4.84 0.85
C ASP A 37 -13.05 -4.66 2.17
N THR A 38 -12.22 -3.62 2.23
CA THR A 38 -11.24 -3.46 3.30
C THR A 38 -11.40 -2.12 4.01
N LEU A 39 -11.74 -2.15 5.30
CA LEU A 39 -11.73 -0.97 6.16
C LEU A 39 -10.36 -0.80 6.84
N ILE A 40 -9.63 0.25 6.47
CA ILE A 40 -8.32 0.57 7.08
C ILE A 40 -8.49 1.66 8.15
N ALA A 41 -8.44 1.25 9.42
CA ALA A 41 -8.45 2.16 10.57
C ALA A 41 -7.02 2.39 11.10
N ALA A 42 -6.47 3.58 10.84
CA ALA A 42 -5.16 3.99 11.34
C ALA A 42 -5.11 5.51 11.56
N PRO A 43 -4.17 6.05 12.36
CA PRO A 43 -4.02 7.49 12.57
C PRO A 43 -3.83 8.31 11.28
N THR A 44 -3.98 9.63 11.38
CA THR A 44 -3.58 10.55 10.31
C THR A 44 -2.06 10.44 10.07
N GLY A 45 -1.61 10.71 8.84
CA GLY A 45 -0.19 10.58 8.48
C GLY A 45 0.31 9.15 8.28
N SER A 46 -0.46 8.10 8.60
CA SER A 46 -0.01 6.70 8.46
C SER A 46 0.01 6.15 7.01
N GLY A 47 -0.27 6.98 6.01
CA GLY A 47 -0.19 6.59 4.60
C GLY A 47 -1.40 5.82 4.05
N LYS A 48 -2.57 5.89 4.71
CA LYS A 48 -3.83 5.22 4.29
C LYS A 48 -4.27 5.53 2.86
N THR A 49 -3.99 6.74 2.37
CA THR A 49 -4.30 7.11 0.98
C THR A 49 -3.58 6.19 0.00
N LEU A 50 -2.27 6.02 0.12
CA LEU A 50 -1.53 5.11 -0.75
C LEU A 50 -1.89 3.64 -0.48
N ALA A 51 -2.31 3.30 0.75
CA ALA A 51 -2.83 1.97 1.06
C ALA A 51 -4.08 1.63 0.23
N ALA A 52 -4.98 2.60 0.04
CA ALA A 52 -6.24 2.38 -0.68
C ALA A 52 -6.13 2.48 -2.22
N PHE A 53 -5.09 3.14 -2.76
CA PHE A 53 -5.06 3.52 -4.18
C PHE A 53 -3.96 2.85 -5.03
N LEU A 54 -2.93 2.25 -4.43
CA LEU A 54 -1.79 1.73 -5.20
C LEU A 54 -1.95 0.29 -5.69
N VAL A 55 -3.03 -0.38 -5.30
CA VAL A 55 -3.33 -1.78 -5.63
C VAL A 55 -4.73 -1.86 -6.23
N CYS A 56 -4.85 -2.62 -7.31
CA CYS A 56 -6.11 -3.01 -7.96
C CYS A 56 -6.19 -4.53 -7.99
#